data_AF-A0A9X9A077-F1
#
_entry.id   AF-A0A9X9A077-F1
#
_cell.length_a   1.000
_cell.length_b   1.000
_cell.length_c   1.000
_cell.angle_alpha   90.00
_cell.angle_beta   90.00
_cell.angle_gamma   90.00
#
_symmetry.space_group_name_H-M   'P 1'
#
loop_
_entity.id
_entity.type
_entity.pdbx_description
1 polymer ?
#
loop_
_entity_poly.entity_id
_entity_poly.type
_entity_poly.pdbx_seq_one_letter_code
_entity_poly.pdbx_strand_id
1 'polypeptide(L)' 'MNKWIFLIILLLPPLYIIYMTFRMNKVAREKLSYHSPYVLILGAKLFGDRPSLSLQNRLDVALEYLFSHPESKVIVS' A
#
# COMPACT_ATOMS: atom_id res chain seq x y z
N MET A 1 -23.22 9.42 33.90
CA MET A 1 -22.86 8.67 32.68
C MET A 1 -22.03 7.45 33.09
N ASN A 2 -22.50 6.24 32.77
CA ASN A 2 -21.93 5.01 33.30
C ASN A 2 -20.45 4.88 32.91
N LYS A 3 -19.59 4.51 33.87
CA LYS A 3 -18.14 4.34 33.65
C LYS A 3 -17.84 3.42 32.46
N TRP A 4 -18.71 2.42 32.24
CA TRP A 4 -18.66 1.52 31.10
C TRP A 4 -18.88 2.19 29.73
N ILE A 5 -19.77 3.18 29.65
CA ILE A 5 -20.05 3.89 28.39
C ILE A 5 -18.82 4.71 27.98
N PHE A 6 -18.17 5.39 28.94
CA PHE A 6 -16.91 6.09 28.68
C PHE A 6 -15.80 5.15 28.21
N LEU A 7 -15.67 3.96 28.81
CA LEU A 7 -14.67 2.98 28.40
C LEU A 7 -14.91 2.47 26.97
N ILE A 8 -16.16 2.21 26.59
CA ILE A 8 -16.50 1.77 25.22
C ILE A 8 -16.17 2.85 24.20
N ILE A 9 -16.53 4.10 24.47
CA ILE A 9 -16.23 5.23 23.58
C ILE A 9 -14.71 5.42 23.43
N LEU A 10 -13.95 5.22 24.50
CA LEU A 10 -12.49 5.33 24.48
C LEU A 10 -11.83 4.19 23.68
N LEU A 11 -12.38 2.98 23.70
CA LEU A 11 -11.78 1.79 23.06
C LEU A 11 -12.18 1.61 21.58
N LEU A 12 -13.26 2.24 21.13
CA LEU A 12 -13.75 2.06 19.76
C LEU A 12 -12.79 2.64 18.69
N PRO A 13 -12.22 3.86 18.83
CA PRO A 13 -11.27 4.41 17.86
C PRO A 13 -10.01 3.55 17.64
N PRO A 14 -9.25 3.10 18.68
CA PRO A 14 -8.07 2.28 18.46
C PRO A 14 -8.42 0.92 17.84
N LEU A 15 -9.56 0.33 18.21
CA LEU A 15 -10.02 -0.92 17.59
C LEU A 15 -10.26 -0.74 16.08
N TYR A 16 -10.86 0.37 15.68
CA TYR A 16 -11.07 0.69 14.27
C TYR A 16 -9.75 0.89 13.51
N ILE A 17 -8.79 1.61 14.09
CA ILE A 17 -7.46 1.80 13.50
C ILE A 17 -6.77 0.45 13.29
N ILE A 18 -6.77 -0.42 14.30
CA ILE A 18 -6.18 -1.77 14.22
C ILE A 18 -6.83 -2.57 13.09
N TYR A 19 -8.16 -2.55 12.99
CA TYR A 19 -8.89 -3.24 11.94
C TYR A 19 -8.51 -2.72 10.54
N MET A 20 -8.46 -1.40 10.36
CA MET A 20 -8.07 -0.79 9.08
C MET A 20 -6.62 -1.10 8.71
N THR A 21 -5.69 -0.99 9.64
CA THR A 21 -4.28 -1.34 9.43
C THR A 21 -4.12 -2.81 9.05
N PHE A 22 -4.87 -3.71 9.70
CA PHE A 22 -4.88 -5.13 9.34
C PHE A 22 -5.36 -5.34 7.89
N ARG A 23 -6.46 -4.70 7.51
CA ARG A 23 -7.02 -4.79 6.14
C ARG A 23 -6.06 -4.24 5.09
N MET A 24 -5.45 -3.09 5.33
CA MET A 24 -4.47 -2.48 4.43
C MET A 24 -3.25 -3.40 4.21
N ASN A 25 -2.71 -3.93 5.30
CA ASN A 25 -1.55 -4.83 5.25
C ASN A 25 -1.85 -6.17 4.59
N LYS A 26 -3.07 -6.68 4.71
CA LYS A 26 -3.51 -7.88 4.01
C LYS A 26 -3.49 -7.65 2.50
N VAL A 27 -4.19 -6.61 2.03
CA VAL A 27 -4.30 -6.31 0.60
C VAL A 27 -2.94 -5.93 0.00
N ALA A 28 -2.11 -5.19 0.73
CA ALA A 28 -0.77 -4.80 0.28
C ALA A 28 0.17 -5.99 0.02
N ARG A 29 -0.12 -7.17 0.60
CA ARG A 29 0.69 -8.40 0.44
C ARG A 29 0.04 -9.44 -0.46
N GLU A 30 -1.18 -9.20 -0.95
CA GLU A 30 -1.81 -10.10 -1.89
C GLU A 30 -1.04 -10.04 -3.21
N LYS A 31 -0.46 -11.17 -3.63
CA LYS A 31 0.24 -11.26 -4.90
C LYS A 31 -0.74 -11.02 -6.04
N LEU A 32 -0.32 -10.19 -7.00
CA LEU A 32 -1.07 -10.01 -8.25
C LEU A 32 -1.07 -11.35 -8.99
N SER A 33 -2.23 -12.01 -9.00
CA SER A 33 -2.38 -13.34 -9.61
C SER A 33 -2.44 -13.31 -11.13
N TYR A 34 -2.40 -12.14 -11.75
CA TYR A 34 -2.67 -11.97 -13.17
C TYR A 34 -1.45 -11.41 -13.90
N HIS A 35 -1.09 -12.09 -14.98
CA HIS A 35 -0.16 -11.57 -15.97
C HIS A 35 -0.82 -10.36 -16.66
N SER A 36 -0.34 -9.15 -16.35
CA SER A 36 -0.91 -7.92 -16.91
C SER A 36 -0.07 -7.43 -18.09
N PRO A 37 -0.66 -7.22 -19.29
CA PRO A 37 0.09 -6.71 -20.44
C PRO A 37 0.60 -5.27 -20.23
N TYR A 38 0.00 -4.53 -19.30
CA TYR A 38 0.40 -3.17 -18.93
C TYR A 38 0.48 -3.01 -17.41
N VAL A 39 1.50 -2.30 -16.95
CA VAL A 39 1.70 -1.93 -15.54
C VAL A 39 1.86 -0.42 -15.43
N LEU A 40 0.95 0.23 -14.70
CA LEU A 40 1.03 1.65 -14.40
C LEU A 40 1.58 1.84 -12.99
N ILE A 41 2.75 2.47 -12.89
CA ILE A 41 3.38 2.80 -11.61
C ILE A 41 3.04 4.26 -11.29
N LEU A 42 2.13 4.44 -10.33
CA LEU A 42 1.72 5.77 -9.92
C LEU A 42 2.81 6.49 -9.12
N GLY A 43 3.05 7.73 -9.50
CA GLY A 43 3.96 8.64 -8.81
C GLY A 43 3.60 8.84 -7.33
N ALA A 44 4.59 9.33 -6.60
CA ALA A 44 4.51 9.73 -5.20
C ALA A 44 5.45 10.93 -4.99
N LYS A 45 5.62 11.35 -3.73
CA LYS A 45 6.44 12.52 -3.40
C LYS A 45 7.90 12.32 -3.82
N LEU A 46 8.49 13.39 -4.35
CA LEU A 46 9.93 13.57 -4.51
C LEU A 46 10.48 14.53 -3.46
N PHE A 47 11.74 14.33 -3.10
CA PHE A 47 12.57 15.21 -2.29
C PHE A 47 13.71 15.73 -3.17
N GLY A 48 13.39 16.68 -4.05
CA GLY A 48 14.31 17.10 -5.12
C GLY A 48 14.51 15.96 -6.12
N ASP A 49 15.73 15.46 -6.20
CA ASP A 49 16.14 14.33 -7.04
C ASP A 49 15.95 12.97 -6.37
N ARG A 50 15.62 12.92 -5.06
CA ARG A 50 15.43 11.66 -4.33
C ARG A 50 13.97 11.25 -4.21
N PRO A 51 13.62 9.98 -4.41
CA PRO A 51 12.28 9.49 -4.16
C PRO A 51 11.96 9.53 -2.65
N SER A 52 10.69 9.76 -2.31
CA SER A 52 10.20 9.41 -0.98
C SER A 52 10.21 7.90 -0.78
N LEU A 53 10.20 7.45 0.48
CA LEU A 53 10.13 6.02 0.81
C LEU A 53 8.95 5.30 0.13
N SER A 54 7.80 5.98 0.03
CA SER A 54 6.63 5.44 -0.67
C SER A 54 6.88 5.25 -2.17
N LEU A 55 7.56 6.21 -2.81
CA LEU A 55 7.89 6.09 -4.23
C LEU A 55 8.96 5.01 -4.46
N GLN A 56 10.01 4.99 -3.64
CA GLN A 56 11.07 3.97 -3.72
C GLN A 56 10.49 2.56 -3.61
N ASN A 57 9.70 2.29 -2.58
CA ASN A 57 9.08 0.97 -2.37
C ASN A 57 8.20 0.53 -3.56
N ARG A 58 7.48 1.47 -4.21
CA ARG A 58 6.68 1.16 -5.41
C ARG A 58 7.55 0.81 -6.60
N LEU A 59 8.63 1.56 -6.81
CA LEU A 59 9.58 1.31 -7.90
C LEU A 59 10.29 -0.03 -7.70
N ASP A 60 10.67 -0.37 -6.47
CA ASP A 60 11.33 -1.64 -6.15
C ASP A 60 10.41 -2.85 -6.45
N VAL A 61 9.16 -2.80 -6.00
CA VAL A 61 8.18 -3.86 -6.28
C VAL A 61 7.88 -3.97 -7.79
N ALA A 62 7.80 -2.83 -8.48
CA ALA A 62 7.55 -2.84 -9.91
C ALA A 62 8.75 -3.42 -10.69
N LEU A 63 9.97 -3.13 -10.27
CA LEU A 63 11.18 -3.71 -10.85
C LEU A 63 11.20 -5.23 -10.65
N GLU A 64 10.87 -5.73 -9.46
CA GLU A 64 10.73 -7.16 -9.18
C GLU A 64 9.65 -7.82 -10.07
N TYR A 65 8.51 -7.16 -10.25
CA TYR A 65 7.45 -7.65 -11.14
C TYR A 65 7.94 -7.77 -12.59
N LEU A 66 8.70 -6.79 -13.09
CA LEU A 66 9.19 -6.81 -14.46
C LEU A 66 10.28 -7.84 -14.73
N PHE A 67 11.09 -8.18 -13.72
CA PHE A 67 12.02 -9.30 -13.86
C PHE A 67 11.30 -10.63 -14.06
N SER A 68 10.08 -10.78 -13.52
CA SER A 68 9.26 -11.98 -13.72
C SER A 68 8.30 -11.91 -14.93
N HIS A 69 8.06 -10.72 -15.47
CA HIS A 69 7.15 -10.47 -16.60
C HIS A 69 7.75 -9.47 -17.60
N PRO A 70 8.85 -9.82 -18.30
CA PRO A 70 9.57 -8.90 -19.19
C PRO A 70 8.74 -8.40 -20.40
N GLU A 71 7.66 -9.10 -20.75
CA GLU A 71 6.72 -8.74 -21.81
C GLU A 71 5.72 -7.65 -21.41
N SER A 72 5.55 -7.37 -20.10
CA SER A 72 4.65 -6.33 -19.62
C SER A 72 5.17 -4.93 -19.96
N LYS A 73 4.30 -4.08 -20.52
CA LYS A 73 4.64 -2.69 -20.84
C LYS A 73 4.44 -1.79 -19.62
N VAL A 74 5.45 -1.00 -19.28
CA VAL A 74 5.42 -0.15 -18.08
C VAL A 74 5.28 1.32 -18.41
N ILE A 75 4.40 1.97 -17.65
CA ILE A 75 4.18 3.42 -17.68
C ILE A 75 4.45 3.97 -16.28
N VAL A 76 5.27 5.00 -16.19
CA VAL A 76 5.60 5.72 -14.94
C VAL A 76 5.09 7.15 -15.07
N SER A 77 4.45 7.67 -14.02
CA SER A 77 3.92 9.04 -13.94
C SER A 77 4.61 9.89 -12.88
#